data_AF-A0A9Q0MEX5-F1
#
_entry.id   AF-A0A9Q0MEX5-F1
#
_cell.length_a   1.000
_cell.length_b   1.000
_cell.length_c   1.000
_cell.angle_alpha   90.00
_cell.angle_beta   90.00
_cell.angle_gamma   90.00
#
_symmetry.space_group_name_H-M   'P 1'
#
loop_
_entity.id
_entity.type
_entity.pdbx_description
1 polymer ?
#
loop_
_entity_poly.entity_id
_entity_poly.type
_entity_poly.pdbx_seq_one_letter_code
_entity_poly.pdbx_strand_id
1 'polypeptide(L)'
;MAVVLSHWQHAHQSALMIQSFWRGFAVRKEIDSKFPNMRFIRKRLATANSNYSEDQTLTASFHRILQRLSKVKSISLLQKDIETLDRYAELSREICLHINENEWVIGTLINAIGSLNRSEPHKITLYSILGVMNSLLRNTGTEVFYGREDLLNIIVKNFRNFHSKDAKNNLIITRSITLLSLLLKDKVTLKLFKSDISSKQFVEKFIQPRENSILNTDILRCLK
;
A
#
# COMPACT_ATOMS: atom_id res chain seq x y z
N MET A 1 6.97 62.15 -3.30
CA MET A 1 6.02 61.34 -4.10
C MET A 1 6.14 59.83 -3.85
N ALA A 2 7.35 59.24 -3.83
CA ALA A 2 7.53 57.79 -3.60
C ALA A 2 6.93 57.26 -2.29
N VAL A 3 7.07 58.01 -1.18
CA VAL A 3 6.51 57.63 0.13
C VAL A 3 4.99 57.58 0.12
N VAL A 4 4.32 58.51 -0.57
CA VAL A 4 2.84 58.57 -0.62
C VAL A 4 2.29 57.39 -1.42
N LEU A 5 2.93 57.03 -2.55
CA LEU A 5 2.58 55.85 -3.35
C LEU A 5 2.72 54.54 -2.57
N SER A 6 3.76 54.41 -1.75
CA SER A 6 3.97 53.26 -0.86
C SER A 6 2.83 53.11 0.17
N HIS A 7 2.40 54.20 0.81
CA HIS A 7 1.29 54.16 1.77
C HIS A 7 -0.04 53.73 1.12
N TRP A 8 -0.34 54.23 -0.08
CA TRP A 8 -1.53 53.82 -0.83
C TRP A 8 -1.49 52.34 -1.22
N GLN A 9 -0.34 51.82 -1.62
CA GLN A 9 -0.16 50.40 -1.93
C GLN A 9 -0.38 49.53 -0.68
N HIS A 10 0.18 49.91 0.47
CA HIS A 10 -0.04 49.19 1.73
C HIS A 10 -1.51 49.23 2.19
N ALA A 11 -2.17 50.38 2.07
CA ALA A 11 -3.59 50.51 2.41
C ALA A 11 -4.46 49.63 1.49
N HIS A 12 -4.17 49.61 0.20
CA HIS A 12 -4.87 48.77 -0.77
C HIS A 12 -4.66 47.27 -0.51
N GLN A 13 -3.42 46.82 -0.27
CA GLN A 13 -3.13 45.43 0.09
C GLN A 13 -3.81 45.01 1.39
N SER A 14 -3.83 45.90 2.39
CA SER A 14 -4.52 45.67 3.66
C SER A 14 -6.03 45.52 3.44
N ALA A 15 -6.63 46.39 2.63
CA ALA A 15 -8.04 46.28 2.28
C ALA A 15 -8.37 44.97 1.55
N LEU A 16 -7.52 44.54 0.61
CA LEU A 16 -7.67 43.25 -0.09
C LEU A 16 -7.55 42.05 0.87
N MET A 17 -6.63 42.09 1.84
CA MET A 17 -6.51 41.05 2.86
C MET A 17 -7.76 40.96 3.73
N ILE A 18 -8.27 42.11 4.21
CA ILE A 18 -9.50 42.15 5.00
C ILE A 18 -10.69 41.62 4.20
N GLN A 19 -10.84 42.07 2.94
CA GLN A 19 -11.93 41.64 2.06
C GLN A 19 -11.86 40.13 1.76
N SER A 20 -10.68 39.60 1.45
CA SER A 20 -10.51 38.17 1.18
C SER A 20 -10.77 37.32 2.43
N PHE A 21 -10.33 37.77 3.60
CA PHE A 21 -10.59 37.10 4.87
C PHE A 21 -12.10 37.08 5.20
N TRP A 22 -12.78 38.22 5.05
CA TRP A 22 -14.23 38.32 5.29
C TRP A 22 -15.04 37.46 4.34
N ARG A 23 -14.74 37.51 3.03
CA ARG A 23 -15.39 36.65 2.02
C ARG A 23 -15.22 35.17 2.36
N GLY A 24 -14.00 34.76 2.72
CA GLY A 24 -13.73 33.40 3.17
C GLY A 24 -14.52 33.01 4.43
N PHE A 25 -14.64 33.93 5.40
CA PHE A 25 -15.42 33.71 6.62
C PHE A 25 -16.92 33.54 6.32
N ALA A 26 -17.48 34.44 5.51
CA ALA A 26 -18.90 34.40 5.13
C ALA A 26 -19.26 33.07 4.45
N VAL A 27 -18.45 32.63 3.47
CA VAL A 27 -18.63 31.34 2.80
C VAL A 27 -18.53 30.17 3.78
N ARG A 28 -17.53 30.17 4.68
CA ARG A 28 -17.38 29.11 5.69
C ARG A 28 -18.57 29.06 6.64
N LYS A 29 -19.11 30.22 7.04
CA LYS A 29 -20.29 30.32 7.91
C LYS A 29 -21.53 29.75 7.22
N GLU A 30 -21.74 30.08 5.95
CA GLU A 30 -22.84 29.53 5.15
C GLU A 30 -22.73 28.00 4.99
N ILE A 31 -21.54 27.51 4.67
CA ILE A 31 -21.26 26.07 4.56
C ILE A 31 -21.46 25.36 5.90
N ASP A 32 -21.05 25.95 7.02
CA ASP A 32 -21.25 25.36 8.36
C ASP A 32 -22.73 25.26 8.72
N SER A 33 -23.54 26.25 8.33
CA SER A 33 -24.99 26.21 8.52
C SER A 33 -25.65 25.11 7.67
N LYS A 34 -25.18 24.90 6.43
CA LYS A 34 -25.69 23.85 5.54
C LYS A 34 -25.17 22.44 5.88
N PHE A 35 -23.93 22.35 6.37
CA PHE A 35 -23.20 21.11 6.62
C PHE A 35 -22.45 21.19 7.97
N PRO A 36 -23.11 20.90 9.10
CA PRO A 36 -22.51 21.04 10.44
C PRO A 36 -21.20 20.26 10.62
N ASN A 37 -21.04 19.14 9.89
CA ASN A 37 -19.83 18.31 9.89
C ASN A 37 -18.58 19.04 9.35
N MET A 38 -18.76 20.04 8.47
CA MET A 38 -17.63 20.79 7.89
C MET A 38 -16.86 21.59 8.94
N ARG A 39 -17.55 22.07 9.98
CA ARG A 39 -16.90 22.75 11.11
C ARG A 39 -15.96 21.80 11.85
N PHE A 40 -16.40 20.56 12.08
CA PHE A 40 -15.57 19.54 12.73
C PHE A 40 -14.40 19.13 11.86
N ILE A 41 -14.62 18.93 10.55
CA ILE A 41 -13.56 18.62 9.58
C ILE A 41 -12.50 19.72 9.59
N ARG A 42 -12.90 21.00 9.52
CA ARG A 42 -11.96 22.13 9.58
C ARG A 42 -11.19 22.23 10.88
N LYS A 43 -11.85 22.00 12.03
CA LYS A 43 -11.15 21.96 13.32
C LYS A 43 -10.09 20.86 13.34
N ARG A 44 -10.43 19.66 12.87
CA ARG A 44 -9.49 18.53 12.77
C ARG A 44 -8.32 18.86 11.84
N LEU A 45 -8.60 19.50 10.70
CA LEU A 45 -7.59 19.96 9.75
C LEU A 45 -6.67 21.02 10.38
N ALA A 46 -7.22 21.99 11.09
CA ALA A 46 -6.43 23.01 11.79
C ALA A 46 -5.53 22.39 12.86
N THR A 47 -6.04 21.43 13.65
CA THR A 47 -5.24 20.68 14.63
C THR A 47 -4.17 19.82 13.96
N ALA A 48 -4.48 19.17 12.85
CA ALA A 48 -3.50 18.39 12.09
C ALA A 48 -2.39 19.29 11.53
N ASN A 49 -2.74 20.46 11.01
CA ASN A 49 -1.79 21.43 10.48
C ASN A 49 -0.95 22.08 11.59
N SER A 50 -1.53 22.36 12.76
CA SER A 50 -0.75 22.90 13.89
C SER A 50 0.22 21.88 14.48
N ASN A 51 -0.13 20.61 14.40
CA ASN A 51 0.72 19.50 14.84
C ASN A 51 1.65 18.98 13.72
N TYR A 52 1.63 19.63 12.55
CA TYR A 52 2.47 19.25 11.44
C TYR A 52 3.94 19.39 11.82
N SER A 53 4.68 18.32 11.59
CA SER A 53 6.12 18.32 11.60
C SER A 53 6.59 17.61 10.33
N GLU A 54 7.65 18.10 9.69
CA GLU A 54 8.21 17.50 8.47
C GLU A 54 8.59 16.03 8.71
N ASP A 55 8.99 15.72 9.94
CA ASP A 55 9.26 14.39 10.48
C ASP A 55 8.05 13.44 10.52
N GLN A 56 6.82 13.96 10.38
CA GLN A 56 5.58 13.19 10.32
C GLN A 56 5.07 13.02 8.89
N THR A 57 5.79 13.53 7.90
CA THR A 57 5.44 13.29 6.49
C THR A 57 5.53 11.80 6.17
N LEU A 58 4.71 11.37 5.21
CA LEU A 58 4.68 9.99 4.73
C LEU A 58 6.08 9.57 4.22
N THR A 59 6.77 10.47 3.52
CA THR A 59 8.16 10.27 3.05
C THR A 59 9.16 10.14 4.20
N ALA A 60 9.14 11.03 5.21
CA ALA A 60 10.06 10.91 6.35
C ALA A 60 9.83 9.61 7.15
N SER A 61 8.55 9.27 7.38
CA SER A 61 8.16 8.02 8.03
C SER A 61 8.63 6.78 7.24
N PHE A 62 8.45 6.80 5.92
CA PHE A 62 8.94 5.75 5.02
C PHE A 62 10.47 5.58 5.11
N HIS A 63 11.25 6.67 5.06
CA HIS A 63 12.70 6.60 5.21
C HIS A 63 13.14 5.99 6.55
N ARG A 64 12.43 6.29 7.65
CA ARG A 64 12.69 5.65 8.96
C ARG A 64 12.36 4.16 8.96
N ILE A 65 11.34 3.73 8.23
CA ILE A 65 11.03 2.31 8.05
C ILE A 65 12.17 1.64 7.28
N LEU A 66 12.64 2.23 6.18
CA LEU A 66 13.78 1.69 5.41
C LEU A 66 15.05 1.58 6.26
N GLN A 67 15.39 2.62 7.03
CA GLN A 67 16.55 2.60 7.93
C GLN A 67 16.46 1.52 9.02
N ARG A 68 15.24 1.15 9.45
CA ARG A 68 15.04 0.07 10.43
C ARG A 68 15.09 -1.30 9.74
N LEU A 69 14.47 -1.43 8.57
CA LEU A 69 14.54 -2.64 7.73
C LEU A 69 15.98 -3.02 7.40
N SER A 70 16.84 -2.04 7.13
CA SER A 70 18.26 -2.31 6.81
C SER A 70 19.08 -2.77 8.01
N LYS A 71 18.63 -2.52 9.25
CA LYS A 71 19.39 -2.80 10.48
C LYS A 71 18.94 -4.08 11.19
N VAL A 72 17.68 -4.47 11.03
CA VAL A 72 17.10 -5.57 11.80
C VAL A 72 17.24 -6.90 11.07
N LYS A 73 17.68 -7.93 11.81
CA LYS A 73 17.89 -9.29 11.27
C LYS A 73 16.59 -10.08 11.04
N SER A 74 15.52 -9.76 11.76
CA SER A 74 14.23 -10.45 11.67
C SER A 74 13.07 -9.49 11.41
N ILE A 75 12.38 -9.67 10.29
CA ILE A 75 11.22 -8.84 9.92
C ILE A 75 10.06 -9.00 10.91
N SER A 76 9.95 -10.12 11.62
CA SER A 76 8.89 -10.28 12.64
C SER A 76 8.97 -9.23 13.76
N LEU A 77 10.16 -8.69 14.04
CA LEU A 77 10.35 -7.60 15.01
C LEU A 77 9.91 -6.24 14.46
N LEU A 78 9.70 -6.14 13.15
CA LEU A 78 9.29 -4.95 12.43
C LEU A 78 7.82 -5.00 12.01
N GLN A 79 6.99 -5.84 12.64
CA GLN A 79 5.58 -6.03 12.26
C GLN A 79 4.83 -4.71 12.03
N LYS A 80 4.90 -3.76 12.99
CA LYS A 80 4.24 -2.44 12.87
C LYS A 80 4.76 -1.60 11.71
N ASP A 81 6.04 -1.74 11.39
CA ASP A 81 6.66 -1.00 10.29
C ASP A 81 6.22 -1.58 8.95
N ILE A 82 6.12 -2.91 8.84
CA ILE A 82 5.58 -3.58 7.65
C ILE A 82 4.09 -3.27 7.47
N GLU A 83 3.28 -3.27 8.54
CA GLU A 83 1.87 -2.86 8.48
C GLU A 83 1.72 -1.40 8.02
N THR A 84 2.66 -0.53 8.42
CA THR A 84 2.67 0.87 7.99
C THR A 84 3.13 0.99 6.54
N LEU A 85 4.12 0.20 6.14
CA LEU A 85 4.60 0.12 4.76
C LEU A 85 3.51 -0.37 3.80
N ASP A 86 2.72 -1.38 4.19
CA ASP A 86 1.57 -1.87 3.44
C ASP A 86 0.57 -0.75 3.16
N ARG A 87 0.15 -0.03 4.20
CA ARG A 87 -0.75 1.12 4.07
C ARG A 87 -0.17 2.23 3.20
N TYR A 88 1.12 2.53 3.32
CA TYR A 88 1.76 3.56 2.50
C TYR A 88 1.86 3.15 1.04
N ALA A 89 2.21 1.91 0.75
CA ALA A 89 2.27 1.37 -0.60
C ALA A 89 0.87 1.32 -1.26
N GLU A 90 -0.17 1.04 -0.48
CA GLU A 90 -1.56 1.08 -0.95
C GLU A 90 -2.02 2.51 -1.30
N LEU A 91 -1.57 3.52 -0.55
CA LEU A 91 -2.03 4.91 -0.69
C LEU A 91 -1.19 5.78 -1.64
N SER A 92 0.09 5.47 -1.87
CA SER A 92 1.02 6.31 -2.64
C SER A 92 1.81 5.51 -3.67
N ARG A 93 1.68 5.94 -4.93
CA ARG A 93 2.48 5.42 -6.04
C ARG A 93 3.94 5.81 -5.91
N GLU A 94 4.22 7.00 -5.39
CA GLU A 94 5.57 7.52 -5.15
C GLU A 94 6.34 6.62 -4.19
N ILE A 95 5.70 6.13 -3.12
CA ILE A 95 6.32 5.12 -2.24
C ILE A 95 6.61 3.82 -2.98
N CYS A 96 5.69 3.35 -3.82
CA CYS A 96 5.94 2.15 -4.62
C CYS A 96 7.16 2.34 -5.55
N LEU A 97 7.31 3.51 -6.17
CA LEU A 97 8.47 3.85 -7.00
C LEU A 97 9.76 3.86 -6.17
N HIS A 98 9.76 4.48 -5.00
CA HIS A 98 10.93 4.49 -4.12
C HIS A 98 11.31 3.08 -3.61
N ILE A 99 10.34 2.22 -3.32
CA ILE A 99 10.63 0.81 -3.00
C ILE A 99 11.25 0.11 -4.22
N ASN A 100 10.74 0.38 -5.42
CA ASN A 100 11.26 -0.21 -6.66
C ASN A 100 12.70 0.23 -6.96
N GLU A 101 13.05 1.48 -6.68
CA GLU A 101 14.44 1.99 -6.76
C GLU A 101 15.37 1.31 -5.73
N ASN A 102 14.80 0.76 -4.65
CA ASN A 102 15.51 0.08 -3.58
C ASN A 102 15.27 -1.44 -3.66
N GLU A 103 15.74 -2.11 -4.72
CA GLU A 103 15.52 -3.54 -4.97
C GLU A 103 15.84 -4.46 -3.77
N TRP A 104 16.81 -4.07 -2.94
CA TRP A 104 17.15 -4.80 -1.71
C TRP A 104 15.94 -4.96 -0.78
N VAL A 105 15.02 -3.98 -0.72
CA VAL A 105 13.79 -4.05 0.07
C VAL A 105 12.91 -5.19 -0.43
N ILE A 106 12.75 -5.31 -1.75
CA ILE A 106 11.97 -6.36 -2.39
C ILE A 106 12.57 -7.74 -2.06
N GLY A 107 13.90 -7.87 -2.20
CA GLY A 107 14.61 -9.09 -1.82
C GLY A 107 14.40 -9.46 -0.35
N THR A 108 14.53 -8.49 0.55
CA THR A 108 14.29 -8.65 1.99
C THR A 108 12.86 -9.11 2.29
N LEU A 109 11.85 -8.52 1.64
CA LEU A 109 10.44 -8.90 1.82
C LEU A 109 10.16 -10.33 1.35
N ILE A 110 10.69 -10.74 0.19
CA ILE A 110 10.47 -12.10 -0.33
C ILE A 110 11.16 -13.14 0.55
N ASN A 111 12.43 -12.89 0.93
CA ASN A 111 13.17 -13.78 1.82
C ASN A 111 12.45 -13.95 3.16
N ALA A 112 11.88 -12.87 3.70
CA ALA A 112 11.14 -12.94 4.94
C ALA A 112 9.89 -13.81 4.84
N ILE A 113 9.10 -13.71 3.76
CA ILE A 113 7.90 -14.55 3.61
C ILE A 113 8.26 -16.05 3.70
N GLY A 114 9.37 -16.47 3.10
CA GLY A 114 9.82 -17.86 3.15
C GLY A 114 10.00 -18.40 4.59
N SER A 115 10.42 -17.52 5.50
CA SER A 115 10.69 -17.81 6.92
C SER A 115 9.49 -17.65 7.87
N LEU A 116 8.40 -17.02 7.42
CA LEU A 116 7.20 -16.83 8.25
C LEU A 116 6.46 -18.16 8.44
N ASN A 117 5.82 -18.30 9.60
CA ASN A 117 5.15 -19.54 10.02
C ASN A 117 3.66 -19.27 10.33
N ARG A 118 2.95 -20.28 10.86
CA ARG A 118 1.50 -20.18 11.11
C ARG A 118 1.13 -19.48 12.43
N SER A 119 2.09 -18.96 13.18
CA SER A 119 1.82 -18.18 14.41
C SER A 119 1.15 -16.84 14.09
N GLU A 120 0.38 -16.32 15.05
CA GLU A 120 -0.43 -15.13 14.84
C GLU A 120 0.38 -13.86 14.45
N PRO A 121 1.53 -13.55 15.09
CA PRO A 121 2.35 -12.41 14.67
C PRO A 121 2.91 -12.57 13.24
N HIS A 122 3.24 -13.82 12.87
CA HIS A 122 3.75 -14.11 11.54
C HIS A 122 2.65 -14.02 10.47
N LYS A 123 1.40 -14.36 10.80
CA LYS A 123 0.25 -14.16 9.91
C LYS A 123 0.03 -12.68 9.58
N ILE A 124 0.07 -11.80 10.59
CA ILE A 124 -0.13 -10.34 10.39
C ILE A 124 1.01 -9.77 9.53
N THR A 125 2.25 -10.17 9.84
CA THR A 125 3.42 -9.77 9.04
C THR A 125 3.28 -10.26 7.60
N LEU A 126 2.96 -11.55 7.40
CA LEU A 126 2.78 -12.15 6.07
C LEU A 126 1.69 -11.44 5.27
N TYR A 127 0.53 -11.21 5.90
CA TYR A 127 -0.56 -10.48 5.28
C TYR A 127 -0.08 -9.12 4.77
N SER A 128 0.63 -8.37 5.62
CA SER A 128 1.13 -7.03 5.29
C SER A 128 2.18 -7.05 4.18
N ILE A 129 3.14 -8.00 4.20
CA ILE A 129 4.12 -8.13 3.11
C ILE A 129 3.42 -8.43 1.78
N LEU A 130 2.46 -9.37 1.76
CA LEU A 130 1.70 -9.69 0.55
C LEU A 130 0.95 -8.46 0.02
N GLY A 131 0.50 -7.56 0.90
CA GLY A 131 -0.13 -6.30 0.52
C GLY A 131 0.84 -5.35 -0.16
N VAL A 132 2.01 -5.14 0.43
CA VAL A 132 3.10 -4.36 -0.18
C VAL A 132 3.40 -4.88 -1.59
N MET A 133 3.58 -6.19 -1.75
CA MET A 133 3.88 -6.79 -3.06
C MET A 133 2.75 -6.61 -4.09
N ASN A 134 1.50 -6.75 -3.66
CA ASN A 134 0.33 -6.49 -4.51
C ASN A 134 0.29 -5.02 -4.96
N SER A 135 0.57 -4.08 -4.05
CA SER A 135 0.61 -2.65 -4.36
C SER A 135 1.75 -2.32 -5.32
N LEU A 136 2.94 -2.89 -5.14
CA LEU A 136 4.06 -2.72 -6.06
C LEU A 136 3.70 -3.21 -7.47
N LEU A 137 3.27 -4.47 -7.62
CA LEU A 137 2.89 -4.99 -8.95
C LEU A 137 1.78 -4.18 -9.62
N ARG A 138 0.81 -3.67 -8.85
CA ARG A 138 -0.30 -2.86 -9.36
C ARG A 138 0.14 -1.46 -9.81
N ASN A 139 1.00 -0.80 -9.03
CA ASN A 139 1.30 0.63 -9.19
C ASN A 139 2.55 0.90 -10.03
N THR A 140 3.50 -0.03 -10.04
CA THR A 140 4.79 0.12 -10.74
C THR A 140 5.04 -0.96 -11.79
N GLY A 141 4.30 -2.08 -11.79
CA GLY A 141 4.52 -3.17 -12.74
C GLY A 141 5.92 -3.79 -12.60
N THR A 142 6.46 -3.77 -11.39
CA THR A 142 7.85 -4.11 -11.08
C THR A 142 8.27 -5.46 -11.67
N GLU A 143 9.18 -5.42 -12.64
CA GLU A 143 9.72 -6.60 -13.32
C GLU A 143 10.50 -7.54 -12.40
N VAL A 144 11.00 -7.02 -11.26
CA VAL A 144 11.75 -7.79 -10.24
C VAL A 144 10.98 -9.00 -9.71
N PHE A 145 9.65 -9.00 -9.81
CA PHE A 145 8.83 -10.14 -9.39
C PHE A 145 8.63 -11.20 -10.48
N TYR A 146 8.84 -10.86 -11.75
CA TYR A 146 8.55 -11.75 -12.87
C TYR A 146 9.65 -12.81 -13.04
N GLY A 147 9.23 -14.01 -13.45
CA GLY A 147 10.14 -15.15 -13.66
C GLY A 147 10.73 -15.74 -12.36
N ARG A 148 10.23 -15.35 -11.19
CA ARG A 148 10.71 -15.84 -9.90
C ARG A 148 10.00 -17.10 -9.42
N GLU A 149 10.67 -18.23 -9.57
CA GLU A 149 10.16 -19.54 -9.14
C GLU A 149 9.94 -19.62 -7.62
N ASP A 150 10.85 -19.04 -6.84
CA ASP A 150 10.78 -19.06 -5.38
C ASP A 150 9.55 -18.31 -4.83
N LEU A 151 9.16 -17.21 -5.47
CA LEU A 151 7.94 -16.48 -5.15
C LEU A 151 6.68 -17.31 -5.47
N LEU A 152 6.66 -18.00 -6.62
CA LEU A 152 5.56 -18.91 -6.97
C LEU A 152 5.44 -20.05 -5.96
N ASN A 153 6.57 -20.65 -5.57
CA ASN A 153 6.63 -21.70 -4.56
C ASN A 153 6.13 -21.21 -3.19
N ILE A 154 6.47 -19.99 -2.81
CA ILE A 154 5.95 -19.33 -1.60
C ILE A 154 4.42 -19.18 -1.66
N ILE A 155 3.86 -18.74 -2.78
CA ILE A 155 2.40 -18.58 -2.94
C ILE A 155 1.68 -19.93 -2.81
N VAL A 156 2.20 -20.97 -3.48
CA VAL A 156 1.65 -22.34 -3.39
C VAL A 156 1.76 -22.86 -1.95
N LYS A 157 2.88 -22.60 -1.26
CA LYS A 157 3.07 -22.92 0.16
C LYS A 157 2.04 -22.21 1.02
N ASN A 158 1.70 -20.95 0.75
CA ASN A 158 0.67 -20.22 1.49
C ASN A 158 -0.72 -20.88 1.33
N PHE A 159 -1.07 -21.30 0.12
CA PHE A 159 -2.33 -22.04 -0.11
C PHE A 159 -2.38 -23.34 0.68
N ARG A 160 -1.28 -24.09 0.75
CA ARG A 160 -1.20 -25.30 1.59
C ARG A 160 -1.28 -24.98 3.08
N ASN A 161 -0.68 -23.88 3.53
CA ASN A 161 -0.56 -23.55 4.94
C ASN A 161 -1.80 -22.90 5.56
N PHE A 162 -2.57 -22.15 4.77
CA PHE A 162 -3.65 -21.30 5.25
C PHE A 162 -5.01 -21.68 4.61
N HIS A 163 -5.20 -22.95 4.23
CA HIS A 163 -6.44 -23.42 3.62
C HIS A 163 -7.64 -23.53 4.57
N SER A 164 -7.45 -23.41 5.89
CA SER A 164 -8.54 -23.55 6.86
C SER A 164 -9.55 -22.40 6.77
N LYS A 165 -10.79 -22.63 7.23
CA LYS A 165 -11.90 -21.66 7.17
C LYS A 165 -11.77 -20.47 8.14
N ASP A 166 -10.59 -20.26 8.73
CA ASP A 166 -10.31 -19.09 9.58
C ASP A 166 -10.36 -17.81 8.74
N ALA A 167 -11.09 -16.79 9.21
CA ALA A 167 -11.23 -15.51 8.54
C ALA A 167 -9.88 -14.85 8.22
N LYS A 168 -8.90 -14.94 9.13
CA LYS A 168 -7.56 -14.36 8.92
C LYS A 168 -6.77 -15.13 7.86
N ASN A 169 -6.90 -16.45 7.86
CA ASN A 169 -6.29 -17.28 6.84
C ASN A 169 -6.88 -16.97 5.45
N ASN A 170 -8.20 -16.75 5.37
CA ASN A 170 -8.84 -16.31 4.13
C ASN A 170 -8.28 -14.98 3.62
N LEU A 171 -7.94 -14.02 4.49
CA LEU A 171 -7.31 -12.76 4.06
C LEU A 171 -5.92 -12.98 3.43
N ILE A 172 -5.10 -13.85 4.02
CA ILE A 172 -3.79 -14.24 3.46
C ILE A 172 -3.97 -14.94 2.11
N ILE A 173 -4.93 -15.86 2.01
CA ILE A 173 -5.26 -16.56 0.76
C ILE A 173 -5.71 -15.56 -0.31
N THR A 174 -6.60 -14.62 0.01
CA THR A 174 -7.07 -13.60 -0.94
C THR A 174 -5.93 -12.74 -1.46
N ARG A 175 -5.02 -12.26 -0.59
CA ARG A 175 -3.84 -11.51 -1.03
C ARG A 175 -2.86 -12.37 -1.84
N SER A 176 -2.74 -13.65 -1.53
CA SER A 176 -1.91 -14.60 -2.30
C SER A 176 -2.50 -14.91 -3.68
N ILE A 177 -3.82 -15.06 -3.80
CA ILE A 177 -4.55 -15.19 -5.07
C ILE A 177 -4.39 -13.91 -5.90
N THR A 178 -4.55 -12.75 -5.28
CA THR A 178 -4.36 -11.46 -5.95
C THR A 178 -2.95 -11.35 -6.50
N LEU A 179 -1.94 -11.70 -5.69
CA LEU A 179 -0.54 -11.67 -6.09
C LEU A 179 -0.28 -12.61 -7.28
N LEU A 180 -0.78 -13.85 -7.20
CA LEU A 180 -0.67 -14.81 -8.29
C LEU A 180 -1.33 -14.29 -9.57
N SER A 181 -2.54 -13.72 -9.48
CA SER A 181 -3.26 -13.18 -10.63
C SER A 181 -2.49 -12.04 -11.31
N LEU A 182 -1.78 -11.21 -10.55
CA LEU A 182 -0.96 -10.12 -11.08
C LEU A 182 0.30 -10.66 -11.75
N LEU A 183 0.95 -11.66 -11.16
CA LEU A 183 2.13 -12.32 -11.69
C LEU A 183 1.85 -13.07 -13.00
N LEU A 184 0.74 -13.80 -13.08
CA LEU A 184 0.38 -14.60 -14.26
C LEU A 184 -0.01 -13.77 -15.49
N LYS A 185 -0.14 -12.44 -15.36
CA LYS A 185 -0.28 -11.54 -16.52
C LYS A 185 1.01 -11.46 -17.34
N ASP A 186 2.16 -11.65 -16.70
CA ASP A 186 3.44 -11.72 -17.39
C ASP A 186 3.65 -13.10 -18.04
N LYS A 187 4.12 -13.09 -19.29
CA LYS A 187 4.27 -14.30 -20.11
C LYS A 187 5.38 -15.21 -19.59
N VAL A 188 6.48 -14.64 -19.09
CA VAL A 188 7.62 -15.42 -18.58
C VAL A 188 7.18 -16.18 -17.34
N THR A 189 6.54 -15.48 -16.42
CA THR A 189 6.00 -16.02 -15.17
C THR A 189 4.91 -17.05 -15.43
N LEU A 190 4.01 -16.80 -16.38
CA LEU A 190 2.98 -17.75 -16.77
C LEU A 190 3.59 -19.05 -17.34
N LYS A 191 4.59 -18.94 -18.23
CA LYS A 191 5.27 -20.10 -18.80
C LYS A 191 5.98 -20.91 -17.71
N LEU A 192 6.66 -20.23 -16.79
CA LEU A 192 7.31 -20.85 -15.64
C LEU A 192 6.29 -21.59 -14.77
N PHE A 193 5.19 -20.95 -14.38
CA PHE A 193 4.15 -21.57 -13.57
C PHE A 193 3.46 -22.74 -14.28
N LYS A 194 3.23 -22.66 -15.60
CA LYS A 194 2.68 -23.78 -16.39
C LYS A 194 3.63 -24.97 -16.49
N SER A 195 4.95 -24.75 -16.41
CA SER A 195 5.93 -25.85 -16.45
C SER A 195 5.96 -26.68 -15.17
N ASP A 196 5.59 -26.10 -14.02
CA ASP A 196 5.37 -26.84 -12.77
C ASP A 196 3.95 -27.44 -12.75
N ILE A 197 3.84 -28.64 -13.33
CA ILE A 197 2.58 -29.39 -13.44
C ILE A 197 1.96 -29.64 -12.06
N SER A 198 2.78 -29.89 -11.04
CA SER A 198 2.31 -30.20 -9.68
C SER A 198 1.64 -28.99 -9.04
N SER A 199 2.32 -27.85 -9.05
CA SER A 199 1.80 -26.60 -8.51
C SER A 199 0.57 -26.12 -9.29
N LYS A 200 0.59 -26.22 -10.62
CA LYS A 200 -0.55 -25.89 -11.48
C LYS A 200 -1.79 -26.70 -11.07
N GLN A 201 -1.70 -28.03 -11.09
CA GLN A 201 -2.83 -28.90 -10.76
C GLN A 201 -3.36 -28.67 -9.36
N PHE A 202 -2.46 -28.42 -8.40
CA PHE A 202 -2.86 -28.11 -7.03
C PHE A 202 -3.65 -26.79 -6.96
N VAL A 203 -3.16 -25.73 -7.62
CA VAL A 203 -3.82 -24.42 -7.62
C VAL A 203 -5.17 -24.47 -8.33
N GLU A 204 -5.28 -25.17 -9.46
CA GLU A 204 -6.56 -25.38 -10.16
C GLU A 204 -7.59 -26.02 -9.22
N LYS A 205 -7.23 -27.13 -8.57
CA LYS A 205 -8.12 -27.81 -7.60
C LYS A 205 -8.45 -26.95 -6.38
N PHE A 206 -7.53 -26.09 -5.96
CA PHE A 206 -7.73 -25.20 -4.81
C PHE A 206 -8.69 -24.05 -5.13
N ILE A 207 -8.62 -23.51 -6.36
CA ILE A 207 -9.39 -22.33 -6.80
C ILE A 207 -10.76 -22.71 -7.34
N GLN A 208 -10.91 -23.87 -8.01
CA GLN A 208 -12.16 -24.30 -8.64
C GLN A 208 -13.39 -24.28 -7.70
N PRO A 209 -13.31 -24.71 -6.43
CA PRO A 209 -14.43 -24.61 -5.49
C PRO A 209 -14.75 -23.16 -5.06
N ARG A 210 -13.88 -22.20 -5.39
CA ARG A 210 -13.93 -20.79 -4.98
C ARG A 210 -14.24 -19.86 -6.16
N GLU A 211 -14.74 -20.36 -7.29
CA GLU A 211 -14.95 -19.63 -8.55
C GLU A 211 -15.81 -18.36 -8.48
N ASN A 212 -16.43 -18.05 -7.34
CA ASN A 212 -17.27 -16.87 -7.13
C ASN A 212 -16.54 -15.51 -7.22
N SER A 213 -15.23 -15.46 -7.52
CA SER A 213 -14.48 -14.22 -7.69
C SER A 213 -13.86 -14.11 -9.08
N ILE A 214 -13.90 -12.90 -9.68
CA ILE A 214 -13.34 -12.61 -11.01
C ILE A 214 -11.86 -13.02 -11.09
N LEU A 215 -11.10 -12.77 -10.02
CA LEU A 215 -9.69 -13.15 -9.89
C LEU A 215 -9.47 -14.67 -10.07
N ASN A 216 -10.36 -15.47 -9.49
CA ASN A 216 -10.30 -16.92 -9.59
C ASN A 216 -10.59 -17.39 -11.02
N THR A 217 -11.58 -16.77 -11.67
CA THR A 217 -11.89 -17.04 -13.08
C THR A 217 -10.72 -16.69 -14.00
N ASP A 218 -10.06 -15.55 -13.78
CA ASP A 218 -8.93 -15.11 -14.60
C ASP A 218 -7.71 -16.03 -14.43
N ILE A 219 -7.40 -16.46 -13.20
CA ILE A 219 -6.35 -17.46 -12.98
C ILE A 219 -6.68 -18.75 -13.71
N LEU A 220 -7.89 -19.29 -13.56
CA LEU A 220 -8.28 -20.53 -14.23
C LEU A 220 -8.24 -20.42 -15.76
N ARG A 221 -8.55 -19.25 -16.33
CA ARG A 221 -8.37 -18.98 -17.77
C ARG A 221 -6.90 -18.97 -18.17
N CYS A 222 -6.03 -18.35 -17.38
CA CYS A 222 -4.59 -18.35 -17.64
C CYS A 222 -3.99 -19.77 -17.60
N LEU A 223 -4.51 -20.66 -16.75
CA LEU A 223 -3.96 -22.01 -16.56
C LEU A 223 -4.41 -23.03 -17.61
N LYS A 224 -5.59 -22.85 -18.22
CA LYS A 224 -6.03 -23.59 -19.42
C LYS A 224 -5.07 -23.35 -20.59
#